data_AF-A0A968G080-F1
#
_entry.id   AF-A0A968G080-F1
#
_cell.length_a   1.000
_cell.length_b   1.000
_cell.length_c   1.000
_cell.angle_alpha   90.00
_cell.angle_beta   90.00
_cell.angle_gamma   90.00
#
_symmetry.space_group_name_H-M   'P 1'
#
loop_
_entity.id
_entity.type
_entity.pdbx_description
1 polymer ?
#
loop_
_entity_poly.entity_id
_entity_poly.type
_entity_poly.pdbx_seq_one_letter_code
_entity_poly.pdbx_strand_id
1 'polypeptide(L)'
;MPLYKTRAVVLRTFNLSEKDKLVTFFTETYGKVKCVAKAARRLKSRFGATLEPMSLVSLIYFGRENQELYRLNQSDIIRSFQEIREDPDKFYTAVYFLELTESMVAEGHRDPEIFRLLVQSLQESARTDHLETLCRLFELRI
;
A
#
# COMPACT_ATOMS: atom_id res chain seq x y z
N MET A 1 10.64 -14.77 -16.18
CA MET A 1 9.57 -14.36 -15.25
C MET A 1 9.17 -12.95 -15.64
N PRO A 2 7.89 -12.67 -15.92
CA PRO A 2 7.47 -11.33 -16.34
C PRO A 2 7.76 -10.30 -15.25
N LEU A 3 8.09 -9.09 -15.73
CA LEU A 3 8.39 -7.89 -14.96
C LEU A 3 7.14 -7.02 -14.94
N TYR A 4 6.68 -6.64 -13.75
CA TYR A 4 5.55 -5.75 -13.57
C TYR A 4 6.05 -4.41 -13.01
N LYS A 5 5.52 -3.30 -13.55
CA LYS A 5 5.82 -1.94 -13.10
C LYS A 5 4.52 -1.15 -12.93
N THR A 6 4.31 -0.56 -11.75
CA THR A 6 3.07 0.14 -11.41
C THR A 6 3.30 1.08 -10.24
N ARG A 7 2.40 2.03 -10.02
CA ARG A 7 2.26 2.70 -8.72
C ARG A 7 1.47 1.81 -7.77
N ALA A 8 1.73 1.92 -6.47
CA ALA A 8 1.07 1.12 -5.46
C ALA A 8 0.98 1.83 -4.11
N VAL A 9 -0.07 1.55 -3.34
CA VAL A 9 -0.15 1.88 -1.92
C VAL A 9 0.23 0.64 -1.11
N VAL A 10 1.10 0.80 -0.12
CA VAL A 10 1.39 -0.26 0.86
C VAL A 10 0.19 -0.37 1.80
N LEU A 11 -0.58 -1.46 1.70
CA LEU A 11 -1.71 -1.72 2.59
C LEU A 11 -1.22 -2.30 3.92
N ARG A 12 -0.33 -3.30 3.85
CA ARG A 12 0.09 -4.07 5.02
C ARG A 12 1.51 -4.58 4.84
N THR A 13 2.26 -4.63 5.94
CA THR A 13 3.62 -5.17 5.99
C THR A 13 3.78 -6.05 7.22
N PHE A 14 4.33 -7.25 7.04
CA PHE A 14 4.65 -8.14 8.15
C PHE A 14 6.01 -8.81 7.98
N ASN A 15 6.61 -9.19 9.11
CA ASN A 15 7.86 -9.94 9.12
C ASN A 15 7.57 -11.39 8.70
N LEU A 16 8.10 -11.79 7.54
CA LEU A 16 7.94 -13.14 7.02
C LEU A 16 9.00 -14.09 7.60
N SER A 17 10.19 -13.57 7.87
CA SER A 17 11.31 -14.33 8.45
C SER A 17 12.28 -13.39 9.18
N GLU A 18 13.40 -13.94 9.64
CA GLU A 18 14.47 -13.12 10.23
C GLU A 18 14.99 -12.02 9.30
N LYS A 19 14.92 -12.23 7.98
CA LYS A 19 15.52 -11.32 7.00
C LYS A 19 14.49 -10.69 6.07
N ASP A 20 13.31 -11.29 5.92
CA ASP A 20 12.37 -10.94 4.86
C ASP A 20 11.07 -10.34 5.42
N LYS A 21 10.43 -9.48 4.62
CA LYS A 21 9.06 -8.98 4.86
C LYS A 21 8.11 -9.54 3.80
N LEU A 22 6.85 -9.79 4.15
CA LEU A 22 5.77 -9.88 3.17
C LEU A 22 5.00 -8.56 3.19
N VAL A 23 4.69 -8.06 2.00
CA VAL A 23 4.03 -6.77 1.82
C VAL A 23 2.82 -6.94 0.90
N THR A 24 1.66 -6.50 1.35
CA THR A 24 0.44 -6.39 0.56
C THR A 24 0.39 -5.00 -0.04
N PHE A 25 0.29 -4.93 -1.36
CA PHE A 25 0.15 -3.70 -2.12
C PHE A 25 -1.21 -3.66 -2.79
N PHE A 26 -1.82 -2.48 -2.85
CA PHE A 26 -2.86 -2.20 -3.83
C PHE A 26 -2.26 -1.41 -4.97
N THR A 27 -2.27 -1.98 -6.16
CA THR A 27 -1.61 -1.41 -7.33
C THR A 27 -2.60 -0.72 -8.25
N GLU A 28 -2.13 0.34 -8.92
CA GLU A 28 -2.94 1.09 -9.90
C GLU A 28 -3.38 0.21 -11.08
N THR A 29 -2.52 -0.71 -11.53
CA THR A 29 -2.73 -1.46 -12.78
C THR A 29 -3.12 -2.93 -12.58
N TYR A 30 -2.68 -3.57 -11.50
CA TYR A 30 -2.75 -5.03 -11.35
C TYR A 30 -3.60 -5.48 -10.14
N GLY A 31 -4.30 -4.55 -9.50
CA GLY A 31 -5.11 -4.84 -8.32
C GLY A 31 -4.28 -5.10 -7.08
N LYS A 32 -4.86 -5.87 -6.14
CA LYS A 32 -4.20 -6.25 -4.89
C LYS A 32 -3.20 -7.39 -5.11
N VAL A 33 -1.95 -7.20 -4.70
CA VAL A 33 -0.84 -8.16 -4.85
C VAL A 33 -0.03 -8.31 -3.57
N LYS A 34 0.48 -9.51 -3.30
CA LYS A 34 1.40 -9.79 -2.19
C LYS A 34 2.79 -10.05 -2.72
N CYS A 35 3.79 -9.39 -2.14
CA CYS A 35 5.19 -9.55 -2.54
C CYS A 35 6.09 -9.89 -1.35
N VAL A 36 7.01 -10.83 -1.57
CA VAL A 36 8.12 -11.13 -0.65
C VAL A 36 9.26 -10.16 -0.92
N ALA A 37 9.57 -9.34 0.07
CA ALA A 37 10.71 -8.44 0.08
C ALA A 37 11.90 -9.11 0.76
N LYS A 38 12.75 -9.76 -0.04
CA LYS A 38 13.93 -10.47 0.44
C LYS A 38 14.95 -9.53 1.08
N ALA A 39 15.50 -9.92 2.23
CA ALA A 39 16.48 -9.16 3.00
C ALA A 39 15.99 -7.76 3.46
N ALA A 40 14.68 -7.52 3.45
CA ALA A 40 14.10 -6.23 3.81
C ALA A 40 14.33 -5.80 5.26
N ARG A 41 14.63 -6.73 6.17
CA ARG A 41 14.91 -6.46 7.59
C ARG A 41 16.39 -6.21 7.91
N ARG A 42 17.30 -6.33 6.93
CA ARG A 42 18.72 -6.06 7.17
C ARG A 42 18.95 -4.58 7.41
N LEU A 43 19.92 -4.24 8.27
CA LEU A 43 20.26 -2.84 8.62
C LEU A 43 20.54 -1.96 7.38
N LYS A 44 21.17 -2.53 6.35
CA LYS A 44 21.46 -1.88 5.05
C LYS A 44 20.51 -2.35 3.95
N SER A 45 19.23 -2.52 4.26
CA SER A 45 18.20 -2.91 3.30
C SER A 45 17.95 -1.80 2.29
N ARG A 46 17.94 -2.15 1.00
CA ARG A 46 17.56 -1.24 -0.09
C ARG A 46 16.12 -0.73 0.02
N PHE A 47 15.28 -1.41 0.80
CA PHE A 47 13.86 -1.08 0.90
C PHE A 47 13.57 -0.01 1.95
N GLY A 48 14.46 0.26 2.91
CA GLY A 48 14.29 1.31 3.92
C GLY A 48 12.86 1.42 4.48
N ALA A 49 12.33 2.64 4.50
CA ALA A 49 10.95 2.95 4.88
C ALA A 49 9.93 2.82 3.72
N THR A 50 10.34 2.39 2.52
CA THR A 50 9.46 2.32 1.34
C THR A 50 8.36 1.26 1.48
N LEU A 51 8.47 0.37 2.46
CA LEU A 51 7.51 -0.70 2.74
C LEU A 51 6.66 -0.40 3.97
N GLU A 52 6.64 0.84 4.45
CA GLU A 52 5.77 1.23 5.55
C GLU A 52 4.33 1.45 5.05
N PRO A 53 3.29 0.97 5.77
CA PRO A 53 1.89 1.16 5.38
C PRO A 53 1.52 2.61 5.07
N MET A 54 0.55 2.84 4.19
CA MET A 54 0.11 4.15 3.65
C MET A 54 1.05 4.76 2.60
N SER A 55 2.29 4.31 2.50
CA SER A 55 3.24 4.86 1.52
C SER A 55 2.74 4.60 0.09
N LEU A 56 2.68 5.66 -0.72
CA LEU A 56 2.52 5.56 -2.16
C LEU A 56 3.90 5.39 -2.78
N VAL A 57 4.08 4.32 -3.55
CA VAL A 57 5.37 3.91 -4.12
C VAL A 57 5.30 3.62 -5.62
N SER A 58 6.43 3.76 -6.29
CA SER A 58 6.70 3.15 -7.59
C SER A 58 7.25 1.75 -7.37
N LEU A 59 6.55 0.74 -7.88
CA LEU A 59 6.79 -0.67 -7.60
C LEU A 59 7.32 -1.40 -8.83
N ILE A 60 8.34 -2.24 -8.63
CA ILE A 60 8.78 -3.24 -9.61
C ILE A 60 8.82 -4.62 -8.95
N TYR A 61 8.15 -5.60 -9.54
CA TYR A 61 8.10 -6.97 -9.02
C TYR A 61 8.08 -8.02 -10.14
N PHE A 62 8.38 -9.26 -9.78
CA PHE A 62 8.43 -10.39 -10.71
C PHE A 62 7.60 -11.57 -10.20
N GLY A 63 7.06 -12.36 -11.13
CA GLY A 63 6.29 -13.54 -10.79
C GLY A 63 5.64 -14.20 -12.00
N ARG A 64 5.16 -15.43 -11.87
CA ARG A 64 4.23 -15.99 -12.86
C ARG A 64 2.89 -15.27 -12.74
N GLU A 65 2.15 -15.18 -13.84
CA GLU A 65 0.78 -14.66 -13.80
C GLU A 65 -0.07 -15.53 -12.84
N ASN A 66 -0.97 -14.90 -12.09
CA ASN A 66 -1.90 -15.54 -11.16
C ASN A 66 -1.27 -16.37 -10.02
N GLN A 67 -0.02 -16.11 -9.65
CA GLN A 67 0.54 -16.69 -8.43
C GLN A 67 0.17 -15.86 -7.18
N GLU A 68 0.08 -16.51 -6.03
CA GLU A 68 -0.29 -15.85 -4.76
C GLU A 68 0.79 -14.90 -4.24
N LEU A 69 2.06 -15.24 -4.41
CA LEU A 69 3.20 -14.50 -3.85
C LEU A 69 4.23 -14.12 -4.92
N TYR A 70 4.40 -12.82 -5.14
CA TYR A 70 5.40 -12.25 -6.04
C TYR A 70 6.72 -11.97 -5.34
N ARG A 71 7.78 -11.77 -6.12
CA ARG A 71 9.08 -11.33 -5.61
C ARG A 71 9.23 -9.82 -5.82
N LEU A 72 9.41 -9.09 -4.74
CA LEU A 72 9.67 -7.66 -4.81
C LEU A 72 11.08 -7.37 -5.34
N ASN A 73 11.18 -6.52 -6.35
CA ASN A 73 12.46 -6.07 -6.89
C ASN A 73 12.84 -4.66 -6.44
N GLN A 74 11.96 -3.69 -6.63
CA GLN A 74 12.22 -2.29 -6.31
C GLN A 74 10.95 -1.62 -5.79
N SER A 75 11.14 -0.69 -4.85
CA SER A 75 10.08 0.14 -4.27
C SER A 75 10.70 1.49 -3.97
N ASP A 76 10.22 2.54 -4.63
CA ASP A 76 10.67 3.91 -4.43
C ASP A 76 9.51 4.76 -3.94
N ILE A 77 9.71 5.55 -2.88
CA ILE A 77 8.66 6.41 -2.32
C ILE A 77 8.31 7.50 -3.33
N ILE A 78 7.02 7.60 -3.65
CA ILE A 78 6.41 8.74 -4.33
C ILE A 78 5.86 9.72 -3.29
N ARG A 79 5.16 9.21 -2.26
CA ARG A 79 4.68 9.99 -1.11
C ARG A 79 4.61 9.12 0.14
N SER A 80 5.22 9.56 1.23
CA SER A 80 5.25 8.84 2.51
C SER A 80 4.06 9.12 3.44
N PHE A 81 3.37 10.26 3.22
CA PHE A 81 2.33 10.79 4.10
C PHE A 81 2.79 10.88 5.56
N GLN A 82 3.97 11.45 5.77
CA GLN A 82 4.54 11.53 7.11
C GLN A 82 3.69 12.39 8.05
N GLU A 83 3.05 13.43 7.51
CA GLU A 83 2.11 14.30 8.22
C GLU A 83 0.91 13.55 8.83
N ILE A 84 0.49 12.43 8.24
CA ILE A 84 -0.57 11.57 8.81
C ILE A 84 -0.07 10.87 10.08
N ARG A 85 1.22 10.53 10.16
CA ARG A 85 1.80 9.77 11.28
C ARG A 85 2.06 10.63 12.51
N GLU A 86 2.07 11.94 12.33
CA GLU A 86 2.33 12.93 13.39
C GLU A 86 1.05 13.28 14.17
N ASP A 87 -0.11 12.90 13.64
CA ASP A 87 -1.43 13.13 14.22
C ASP A 87 -2.17 11.79 14.43
N PRO A 88 -2.52 11.42 15.68
CA PRO A 88 -3.18 10.14 15.96
C PRO A 88 -4.50 9.92 15.22
N ASP A 89 -5.36 10.94 15.11
CA ASP A 89 -6.69 10.80 14.50
C ASP A 89 -6.59 10.60 12.99
N LYS A 90 -5.66 11.33 12.35
CA LYS A 90 -5.33 11.13 10.93
C LYS A 90 -4.72 9.75 10.71
N PHE A 91 -3.82 9.31 11.59
CA PHE A 91 -3.21 7.99 11.54
C PHE A 91 -4.26 6.87 11.61
N TYR A 92 -5.17 6.92 12.60
CA TYR A 92 -6.23 5.93 12.73
C TYR A 92 -7.16 5.92 11.50
N THR A 93 -7.52 7.10 10.99
CA THR A 93 -8.35 7.24 9.79
C THR A 93 -7.67 6.62 8.56
N ALA A 94 -6.38 6.87 8.38
CA ALA A 94 -5.63 6.30 7.26
C ALA A 94 -5.49 4.78 7.38
N VAL A 95 -5.22 4.25 8.57
CA VAL A 95 -5.21 2.79 8.82
C VAL A 95 -6.56 2.18 8.47
N TYR A 96 -7.66 2.81 8.88
CA TYR A 96 -9.01 2.37 8.53
C TYR A 96 -9.22 2.28 7.01
N PHE A 97 -8.77 3.27 6.24
CA PHE A 97 -8.86 3.21 4.76
C PHE A 97 -8.06 2.05 4.17
N LEU A 98 -6.88 1.75 4.72
CA LEU A 98 -6.09 0.61 4.26
C LEU A 98 -6.77 -0.72 4.54
N GLU A 99 -7.30 -0.91 5.76
CA GLU A 99 -7.98 -2.14 6.15
C GLU A 99 -9.28 -2.35 5.36
N LEU A 100 -10.06 -1.28 5.15
CA LEU A 100 -11.28 -1.35 4.35
C LEU A 100 -10.95 -1.70 2.89
N THR A 101 -9.90 -1.09 2.32
CA THR A 101 -9.43 -1.47 0.97
C THR A 101 -8.92 -2.91 0.92
N GLU A 102 -8.15 -3.35 1.92
CA GLU A 102 -7.63 -4.71 1.98
C GLU A 102 -8.75 -5.75 2.06
N SER A 103 -9.84 -5.45 2.76
CA SER A 103 -10.99 -6.36 2.96
C SER A 103 -11.97 -6.37 1.80
N MET A 104 -12.25 -5.23 1.18
CA MET A 104 -13.28 -5.10 0.13
C MET A 104 -12.76 -5.50 -1.26
N VAL A 105 -11.49 -5.24 -1.56
CA VAL A 105 -10.93 -5.53 -2.89
C VAL A 105 -10.44 -6.97 -2.97
N ALA A 106 -11.01 -7.78 -3.87
CA ALA A 106 -10.53 -9.15 -4.13
C ALA A 106 -9.09 -9.16 -4.70
N GLU A 107 -8.34 -10.23 -4.43
CA GLU A 107 -6.98 -10.40 -4.99
C GLU A 107 -7.02 -10.40 -6.53
N GLY A 108 -6.09 -9.67 -7.16
CA GLY A 108 -6.04 -9.51 -8.62
C GLY A 108 -7.18 -8.69 -9.25
N HIS A 109 -8.19 -8.26 -8.47
CA HIS A 109 -9.24 -7.39 -8.98
C HIS A 109 -8.69 -5.99 -9.27
N ARG A 110 -8.80 -5.57 -10.53
CA ARG A 110 -8.27 -4.30 -11.02
C ARG A 110 -9.38 -3.26 -10.97
N ASP A 111 -9.24 -2.33 -10.04
CA ASP A 111 -10.13 -1.17 -9.97
C ASP A 111 -9.31 0.12 -9.82
N PRO A 112 -9.02 0.80 -10.93
CA PRO A 112 -8.29 2.07 -10.91
C PRO A 112 -9.04 3.19 -10.19
N GLU A 113 -10.38 3.13 -10.08
CA GLU A 113 -11.16 4.13 -9.36
C GLU A 113 -10.99 3.97 -7.85
N ILE A 114 -11.06 2.74 -7.33
CA ILE A 114 -10.77 2.48 -5.90
C ILE A 114 -9.32 2.87 -5.58
N PHE A 115 -8.37 2.63 -6.49
CA PHE A 115 -6.99 3.06 -6.28
C PHE A 115 -6.89 4.59 -6.16
N ARG A 116 -7.55 5.33 -7.07
CA ARG A 116 -7.61 6.79 -7.01
C ARG A 116 -8.29 7.27 -5.72
N LEU A 117 -9.40 6.64 -5.34
CA LEU A 117 -10.14 6.95 -4.12
C LEU A 117 -9.24 6.79 -2.89
N LEU A 118 -8.54 5.67 -2.74
CA LEU A 118 -7.62 5.45 -1.62
C LEU A 118 -6.51 6.51 -1.58
N VAL A 119 -5.86 6.78 -2.71
CA VAL A 119 -4.80 7.79 -2.77
C VAL A 119 -5.34 9.17 -2.41
N GLN A 120 -6.48 9.58 -2.97
CA GLN A 120 -7.10 10.87 -2.68
C GLN A 120 -7.49 10.97 -1.20
N SER A 121 -8.13 9.95 -0.63
CA SER A 121 -8.50 9.93 0.78
C SER A 121 -7.30 10.06 1.72
N LEU A 122 -6.17 9.39 1.43
CA LEU A 122 -4.92 9.59 2.17
C LEU A 122 -4.38 11.03 2.02
N GLN A 123 -4.51 11.62 0.83
CA GLN A 123 -4.10 13.02 0.61
C GLN A 123 -5.01 14.03 1.30
N GLU A 124 -6.30 13.75 1.44
CA GLU A 124 -7.26 14.59 2.16
C GLU A 124 -7.09 14.43 3.68
N SER A 125 -6.90 13.22 4.19
CA SER A 125 -6.72 12.98 5.63
C SER A 125 -5.49 13.68 6.18
N ALA A 126 -4.44 13.83 5.37
CA ALA A 126 -3.26 14.62 5.69
C ALA A 126 -3.56 16.10 6.03
N ARG A 127 -4.58 16.70 5.39
CA ARG A 127 -4.81 18.15 5.42
C ARG A 127 -6.10 18.59 6.11
N THR A 128 -7.11 17.72 6.17
CA THR A 128 -8.43 18.05 6.71
C THR A 128 -8.56 17.71 8.18
N ASP A 129 -9.39 18.47 8.88
CA ASP A 129 -9.85 18.15 10.25
C ASP A 129 -11.23 17.48 10.24
N HIS A 130 -11.92 17.45 9.09
CA HIS A 130 -13.24 16.83 8.92
C HIS A 130 -13.14 15.32 8.61
N LEU A 131 -12.41 14.59 9.43
CA LEU A 131 -12.07 13.17 9.21
C LEU A 131 -13.31 12.27 9.15
N GLU A 132 -14.33 12.52 9.98
CA GLU A 132 -15.57 11.73 9.96
C GLU A 132 -16.30 11.83 8.62
N THR A 133 -16.40 13.03 8.05
CA THR A 133 -17.04 13.23 6.74
C THR A 133 -16.24 12.52 5.64
N LEU A 134 -14.91 12.60 5.70
CA LEU A 134 -14.03 11.90 4.78
C LEU A 134 -14.22 10.38 4.86
N CYS A 135 -14.36 9.81 6.07
CA CYS A 135 -14.66 8.39 6.26
C CYS A 135 -15.97 8.00 5.59
N ARG A 136 -17.06 8.75 5.79
CA ARG A 136 -18.35 8.46 5.15
C ARG A 136 -18.28 8.52 3.63
N LEU A 137 -17.57 9.51 3.08
CA LEU A 137 -17.38 9.63 1.64
C LEU A 137 -16.59 8.44 1.06
N PHE A 138 -15.61 7.94 1.81
CA PHE A 138 -14.83 6.78 1.41
C PHE A 138 -15.67 5.50 1.44
N GLU A 139 -16.40 5.26 2.54
CA GLU A 139 -17.30 4.11 2.72
C GLU A 139 -18.38 4.01 1.63
N LEU A 140 -18.93 5.15 1.18
CA LEU A 140 -19.98 5.18 0.15
C LEU A 140 -19.47 4.86 -1.26
N ARG A 141 -18.15 4.90 -1.49
CA ARG A 141 -17.55 4.82 -2.83
C ARG A 141 -16.66 3.59 -3.03
N ILE A 142 -16.34 2.84 -1.97
CA ILE A 142 -15.47 1.67 -2.01
C ILE A 142 -16.22 0.36 -2.28
#